data_AF-E4Y954-F1
#
_entry.id   AF-E4Y954-F1
#
_cell.length_a   1.000
_cell.length_b   1.000
_cell.length_c   1.000
_cell.angle_alpha   90.00
_cell.angle_beta   90.00
_cell.angle_gamma   90.00
#
_symmetry.space_group_name_H-M   'P 1'
#
loop_
_entity.id
_entity.type
_entity.pdbx_description
1 polymer ?
#
loop_
_entity_poly.entity_id
_entity_poly.type
_entity_poly.pdbx_seq_one_letter_code
_entity_poly.pdbx_strand_id
1 'polypeptide(L)'
;MMMKTATLMTLAYGAPADGSVLDIEDSRRYSQLMAWMTSYNPTFDERKYWTYGCHCLMLGDRPMTQPGKGAPIDALDSVCKSYKDCLKCAREKHGEMCIGEFVEYSFNINKQKCRNDGGTCERALCECDAAFAMNHVGVKDVYNNDYHMFWSTTGWNMDTECVSSSGGAVDPKCCSTDTSAASIFNAYTKECCANGTVKPIGQC
;
A
#
# COMPACT_ATOMS: atom_id res chain seq x y z
N MET A 1 42.03 -28.75 -59.49
CA MET A 1 42.85 -28.07 -58.47
C MET A 1 41.92 -27.41 -57.48
N MET A 2 41.83 -27.97 -56.28
CA MET A 2 40.93 -27.56 -55.21
C MET A 2 41.53 -26.38 -54.45
N MET A 3 40.87 -25.22 -54.46
CA MET A 3 41.20 -24.11 -53.57
C MET A 3 40.07 -24.03 -52.52
N LYS A 4 40.36 -24.55 -51.32
CA LYS A 4 39.48 -24.47 -50.15
C LYS A 4 39.53 -23.03 -49.63
N THR A 5 38.41 -22.31 -49.71
CA THR A 5 38.23 -21.02 -49.07
C THR A 5 38.01 -21.23 -47.57
N ALA A 6 38.89 -20.66 -46.76
CA ALA A 6 38.76 -20.65 -45.30
C ALA A 6 37.77 -19.54 -44.90
N THR A 7 36.61 -19.93 -44.38
CA THR A 7 35.64 -19.00 -43.80
C THR A 7 36.14 -18.53 -42.44
N LEU A 8 36.48 -17.25 -42.31
CA LEU A 8 36.71 -16.61 -41.01
C LEU A 8 35.40 -16.66 -40.19
N MET A 9 35.41 -17.40 -39.07
CA MET A 9 34.43 -17.21 -38.01
C MET A 9 34.76 -15.93 -37.26
N THR A 10 34.02 -14.86 -37.51
CA THR A 10 33.92 -13.72 -36.60
C THR A 10 33.16 -14.16 -35.35
N LEU A 11 33.87 -14.29 -34.23
CA LEU A 11 33.26 -14.39 -32.91
C LEU A 11 32.63 -13.03 -32.58
N ALA A 12 31.32 -12.89 -32.84
CA ALA A 12 30.55 -11.82 -32.25
C ALA A 12 30.40 -12.11 -30.74
N TYR A 13 31.20 -11.45 -29.91
CA TYR A 13 30.87 -11.29 -28.50
C TYR A 13 29.62 -10.41 -28.43
N GLY A 14 28.46 -11.07 -28.33
CA GLY A 14 27.24 -10.40 -27.89
C GLY A 14 27.41 -10.02 -26.43
N ALA A 15 27.57 -8.73 -26.16
CA ALA A 15 27.31 -8.20 -24.83
C ALA A 15 25.84 -8.49 -24.50
N PRO A 16 25.50 -9.19 -23.41
CA PRO A 16 24.12 -9.20 -22.95
C PRO A 16 23.76 -7.75 -22.61
N ALA A 17 22.72 -7.24 -23.26
CA ALA A 17 22.01 -6.06 -22.80
C ALA A 17 21.49 -6.40 -21.39
N ASP A 18 22.14 -5.82 -20.38
CA ASP A 18 21.65 -5.83 -19.01
C ASP A 18 20.40 -4.94 -18.97
N GLY A 19 19.29 -5.52 -19.44
CA GLY A 19 17.95 -5.05 -19.13
C GLY A 19 17.58 -5.72 -17.84
N SER A 20 17.70 -4.99 -16.73
CA SER A 20 17.15 -5.40 -15.45
C SER A 20 15.66 -5.70 -15.65
N VAL A 21 15.31 -6.98 -15.71
CA VAL A 21 13.92 -7.45 -15.61
C VAL A 21 13.53 -7.31 -14.14
N LEU A 22 13.28 -6.07 -13.73
CA LEU A 22 12.55 -5.71 -12.53
C LEU A 22 11.35 -4.90 -13.04
N ASP A 23 10.15 -5.19 -12.52
CA ASP A 23 8.96 -4.31 -12.58
C ASP A 23 7.86 -4.51 -13.66
N ILE A 24 7.65 -5.71 -14.21
CA ILE A 24 6.43 -6.00 -15.01
C ILE A 24 5.29 -6.66 -14.20
N GLU A 25 5.59 -7.33 -13.08
CA GLU A 25 4.55 -7.93 -12.22
C GLU A 25 4.10 -6.97 -11.10
N ASP A 26 5.03 -6.31 -10.41
CA ASP A 26 4.72 -5.34 -9.34
C ASP A 26 3.92 -4.13 -9.88
N SER A 27 4.20 -3.72 -11.13
CA SER A 27 3.45 -2.65 -11.79
C SER A 27 1.98 -2.97 -11.98
N ARG A 28 1.58 -4.24 -12.16
CA ARG A 28 0.17 -4.61 -12.32
C ARG A 28 -0.62 -4.38 -11.04
N ARG A 29 -0.09 -4.82 -9.90
CA ARG A 29 -0.75 -4.63 -8.62
C ARG A 29 -0.75 -3.15 -8.22
N TYR A 30 0.38 -2.46 -8.28
CA TYR A 30 0.41 -1.00 -8.06
C TYR A 30 -0.59 -0.25 -8.99
N SER A 31 -0.74 -0.68 -10.25
CA SER A 31 -1.72 -0.07 -11.17
C SER A 31 -3.17 -0.21 -10.71
N GLN A 32 -3.58 -1.31 -10.05
CA GLN A 32 -4.96 -1.43 -9.56
C GLN A 32 -5.20 -0.60 -8.28
N LEU A 33 -4.17 -0.34 -7.46
CA LEU A 33 -4.25 0.70 -6.41
C LEU A 33 -4.44 2.07 -7.07
N MET A 34 -3.62 2.40 -8.07
CA MET A 34 -3.71 3.69 -8.77
C MET A 34 -5.05 3.86 -9.49
N ALA A 35 -5.66 2.78 -9.99
CA ALA A 35 -7.01 2.82 -10.55
C ALA A 35 -8.05 3.26 -9.49
N TRP A 36 -7.93 2.77 -8.25
CA TRP A 36 -8.76 3.26 -7.14
C TRP A 36 -8.48 4.72 -6.80
N MET A 37 -7.20 5.08 -6.59
CA MET A 37 -6.81 6.45 -6.23
C MET A 37 -7.32 7.47 -7.26
N THR A 38 -7.12 7.20 -8.55
CA THR A 38 -7.52 8.10 -9.64
C THR A 38 -9.03 8.12 -9.89
N SER A 39 -9.76 7.06 -9.52
CA SER A 39 -11.23 7.06 -9.62
C SER A 39 -11.90 8.02 -8.63
N TYR A 40 -11.30 8.22 -7.45
CA TYR A 40 -11.78 9.16 -6.44
C TYR A 40 -11.13 10.54 -6.57
N ASN A 41 -9.86 10.60 -6.99
CA ASN A 41 -9.12 11.84 -7.22
C ASN A 41 -8.49 11.82 -8.62
N PRO A 42 -9.18 12.30 -9.67
CA PRO A 42 -8.67 12.29 -11.05
C PRO A 42 -7.36 13.05 -11.26
N THR A 43 -7.03 13.96 -10.34
CA THR A 43 -5.77 14.72 -10.32
C THR A 43 -4.83 14.23 -9.23
N PHE A 44 -4.90 12.94 -8.87
CA PHE A 44 -3.99 12.34 -7.89
C PHE A 44 -2.54 12.45 -8.40
N ASP A 45 -1.67 12.96 -7.54
CA ASP A 45 -0.25 13.13 -7.83
C ASP A 45 0.55 12.26 -6.86
N GLU A 46 1.08 11.15 -7.37
CA GLU A 46 1.90 10.23 -6.59
C GLU A 46 3.15 10.92 -6.01
N ARG A 47 3.74 11.88 -6.72
CA ARG A 47 4.94 12.59 -6.25
C ARG A 47 4.65 13.46 -5.05
N LYS A 48 3.40 13.90 -4.92
CA LYS A 48 2.92 14.69 -3.80
C LYS A 48 2.66 13.81 -2.58
N TYR A 49 2.05 12.63 -2.75
CA TYR A 49 1.53 11.85 -1.63
C TYR A 49 2.42 10.68 -1.17
N TRP A 50 3.23 10.07 -2.04
CA TRP A 50 3.98 8.83 -1.76
C TRP A 50 5.28 8.97 -0.97
N THR A 51 5.57 10.19 -0.54
CA THR A 51 6.68 10.51 0.38
C THR A 51 6.29 11.57 1.40
N TYR A 52 5.07 11.43 1.91
CA TYR A 52 4.48 12.36 2.86
C TYR A 52 4.39 11.77 4.26
N GLY A 53 4.78 12.56 5.26
CA GLY A 53 4.66 12.20 6.66
C GLY A 53 5.41 10.91 7.00
N CYS A 54 4.85 10.12 7.90
CA CYS A 54 5.51 8.94 8.46
C CYS A 54 5.01 7.61 7.90
N HIS A 55 3.87 7.60 7.20
CA HIS A 55 3.16 6.40 6.76
C HIS A 55 2.76 6.43 5.28
N CYS A 56 2.64 7.59 4.63
CA CYS A 56 2.43 7.67 3.18
C CYS A 56 3.74 7.43 2.41
N LEU A 57 4.32 6.25 2.59
CA LEU A 57 5.60 5.84 2.03
C LEU A 57 5.37 4.69 1.05
N MET A 58 5.42 5.01 -0.25
CA MET A 58 5.43 4.02 -1.34
C MET A 58 6.84 3.96 -1.94
N LEU A 59 7.82 3.74 -1.08
CA LEU A 59 9.25 3.60 -1.41
C LEU A 59 9.75 2.22 -0.95
N GLY A 60 10.90 1.81 -1.47
CA GLY A 60 11.60 0.60 -1.02
C GLY A 60 11.25 -0.65 -1.82
N ASP A 61 11.55 -1.81 -1.25
CA ASP A 61 11.37 -3.14 -1.86
C ASP A 61 9.93 -3.64 -1.81
N ARG A 62 9.16 -3.18 -0.81
CA ARG A 62 7.75 -3.52 -0.60
C ARG A 62 6.92 -2.27 -0.34
N PRO A 63 6.78 -1.40 -1.36
CA PRO A 63 6.23 -0.07 -1.18
C PRO A 63 4.78 -0.08 -0.71
N MET A 64 4.01 -1.16 -0.91
CA MET A 64 2.61 -1.22 -0.49
C MET A 64 2.47 -1.72 0.95
N THR A 65 3.22 -2.73 1.38
CA THR A 65 3.05 -3.41 2.68
C THR A 65 4.08 -3.01 3.73
N GLN A 66 5.21 -2.40 3.35
CA GLN A 66 6.17 -1.91 4.33
C GLN A 66 5.48 -0.88 5.26
N PRO A 67 5.54 -1.09 6.59
CA PRO A 67 4.91 -0.19 7.53
C PRO A 67 5.68 1.14 7.61
N GLY A 68 4.94 2.21 7.90
CA GLY A 68 5.52 3.48 8.31
C GLY A 68 6.14 3.43 9.70
N LYS A 69 6.64 4.56 10.17
CA LYS A 69 7.29 4.71 11.49
C LYS A 69 6.44 5.60 12.41
N GLY A 70 6.47 5.33 13.70
CA GLY A 70 5.90 6.25 14.70
C GLY A 70 4.40 6.53 14.58
N ALA A 71 3.98 7.63 15.21
CA ALA A 71 2.61 8.15 15.11
C ALA A 71 2.41 8.93 13.80
N PRO A 72 1.21 8.92 13.22
CA PRO A 72 0.93 9.74 12.05
C PRO A 72 0.95 11.23 12.41
N ILE A 73 1.50 12.05 11.52
CA ILE A 73 1.67 13.49 11.76
C ILE A 73 0.34 14.25 11.63
N ASP A 74 -0.54 13.81 10.73
CA ASP A 74 -1.84 14.44 10.51
C ASP A 74 -2.89 13.43 10.01
N ALA A 75 -4.05 13.93 9.59
CA ALA A 75 -5.16 13.11 9.09
C ALA A 75 -4.84 12.41 7.76
N LEU A 76 -4.05 13.01 6.88
CA LEU A 76 -3.62 12.41 5.62
C LEU A 76 -2.68 11.23 5.90
N ASP A 77 -1.69 11.45 6.76
CA ASP A 77 -0.75 10.41 7.19
C ASP A 77 -1.46 9.27 7.95
N SER A 78 -2.48 9.60 8.74
CA SER A 78 -3.33 8.62 9.44
C SER A 78 -4.09 7.70 8.47
N VAL A 79 -4.53 8.20 7.32
CA VAL A 79 -5.20 7.38 6.29
C VAL A 79 -4.20 6.42 5.64
N CYS A 80 -2.97 6.87 5.37
CA CYS A 80 -1.91 6.00 4.86
C CYS A 80 -1.53 4.91 5.87
N LYS A 81 -1.42 5.27 7.16
CA LYS A 81 -1.24 4.27 8.23
C LYS A 81 -2.36 3.24 8.22
N SER A 82 -3.61 3.69 8.13
CA SER A 82 -4.79 2.82 8.15
C SER A 82 -4.79 1.85 6.95
N TYR A 83 -4.32 2.30 5.78
CA TYR A 83 -4.12 1.45 4.62
C TYR A 83 -3.08 0.36 4.86
N LYS A 84 -1.89 0.71 5.37
CA LYS A 84 -0.83 -0.27 5.72
C LYS A 84 -1.31 -1.27 6.77
N ASP A 85 -2.03 -0.79 7.79
CA ASP A 85 -2.65 -1.62 8.82
C ASP A 85 -3.69 -2.58 8.23
N CYS A 86 -4.49 -2.12 7.26
CA CYS A 86 -5.46 -2.96 6.56
C CYS A 86 -4.78 -4.11 5.81
N LEU A 87 -3.71 -3.83 5.06
CA LEU A 87 -2.94 -4.86 4.36
C LEU A 87 -2.29 -5.85 5.34
N LYS A 88 -1.78 -5.37 6.47
CA LYS A 88 -1.26 -6.22 7.55
C LYS A 88 -2.34 -7.18 8.06
N CYS A 89 -3.55 -6.68 8.29
CA CYS A 89 -4.68 -7.51 8.71
C CYS A 89 -5.12 -8.52 7.66
N ALA A 90 -5.10 -8.15 6.37
CA ALA A 90 -5.36 -9.09 5.28
C ALA A 90 -4.35 -10.25 5.29
N ARG A 91 -3.07 -9.94 5.46
CA ARG A 91 -2.01 -10.96 5.60
C ARG A 91 -2.21 -11.84 6.84
N GLU A 92 -2.54 -11.26 7.99
CA GLU A 92 -2.80 -12.01 9.21
C GLU A 92 -3.99 -12.99 9.05
N LYS A 93 -5.07 -12.55 8.39
CA LYS A 93 -6.27 -13.37 8.18
C LYS A 93 -6.09 -14.45 7.11
N HIS A 94 -5.39 -14.15 6.02
CA HIS A 94 -5.34 -15.00 4.82
C HIS A 94 -3.98 -15.68 4.58
N GLY A 95 -3.01 -15.47 5.47
CA GLY A 95 -1.70 -16.09 5.44
C GLY A 95 -0.61 -15.25 4.79
N GLU A 96 0.64 -15.67 4.96
CA GLU A 96 1.84 -14.91 4.58
C GLU A 96 1.95 -14.60 3.09
N MET A 97 1.28 -15.36 2.23
CA MET A 97 1.26 -15.11 0.78
C MET A 97 0.23 -14.05 0.36
N CYS A 98 -0.62 -13.60 1.28
CA CYS A 98 -1.55 -12.51 1.04
C CYS A 98 -0.82 -11.16 1.14
N ILE A 99 -0.05 -10.86 0.09
CA ILE A 99 0.86 -9.72 0.03
C ILE A 99 0.33 -8.73 -1.00
N GLY A 100 0.23 -7.47 -0.57
CA GLY A 100 -0.36 -6.38 -1.34
C GLY A 100 0.39 -6.05 -2.64
N GLU A 101 1.65 -6.47 -2.79
CA GLU A 101 2.48 -6.34 -4.00
C GLU A 101 2.27 -7.45 -5.04
N PHE A 102 1.81 -8.65 -4.63
CA PHE A 102 1.84 -9.84 -5.49
C PHE A 102 0.47 -10.37 -5.88
N VAL A 103 -0.57 -10.05 -5.11
CA VAL A 103 -1.90 -10.65 -5.28
C VAL A 103 -2.82 -9.67 -6.03
N GLU A 104 -3.02 -9.93 -7.31
CA GLU A 104 -4.02 -9.21 -8.11
C GLU A 104 -5.46 -9.58 -7.69
N TYR A 105 -6.40 -8.65 -7.89
CA TYR A 105 -7.82 -8.88 -7.63
C TYR A 105 -8.71 -8.42 -8.78
N SER A 106 -9.96 -8.87 -8.76
CA SER A 106 -11.02 -8.46 -9.68
C SER A 106 -11.88 -7.36 -9.06
N PHE A 107 -12.10 -6.29 -9.81
CA PHE A 107 -12.88 -5.14 -9.37
C PHE A 107 -13.68 -4.51 -10.52
N ASN A 108 -14.65 -3.68 -10.17
CA ASN A 108 -15.37 -2.80 -11.07
C ASN A 108 -15.19 -1.37 -10.59
N ILE A 109 -14.31 -0.61 -11.24
CA ILE A 109 -14.06 0.77 -10.84
C ILE A 109 -15.29 1.67 -11.02
N ASN A 110 -16.04 1.48 -12.11
CA ASN A 110 -17.26 2.28 -12.41
C ASN A 110 -18.37 2.05 -11.38
N LYS A 111 -18.43 0.86 -10.78
CA LYS A 111 -19.38 0.52 -9.70
C LYS A 111 -18.76 0.62 -8.31
N GLN A 112 -17.51 1.07 -8.21
CA GLN A 112 -16.71 1.09 -6.99
C GLN A 112 -16.86 -0.19 -6.16
N LYS A 113 -16.69 -1.35 -6.81
CA LYS A 113 -16.96 -2.67 -6.20
C LYS A 113 -15.86 -3.69 -6.41
N CYS A 114 -15.43 -4.32 -5.33
CA CYS A 114 -14.61 -5.54 -5.36
C CYS A 114 -15.45 -6.77 -5.74
N ARG A 115 -14.90 -7.63 -6.61
CA ARG A 115 -15.66 -8.74 -7.24
C ARG A 115 -15.31 -10.13 -6.73
N ASN A 116 -14.11 -10.33 -6.18
CA ASN A 116 -13.73 -11.62 -5.59
C ASN A 116 -14.68 -12.01 -4.45
N ASP A 117 -14.81 -13.30 -4.18
CA ASP A 117 -15.70 -13.80 -3.14
C ASP A 117 -15.28 -13.31 -1.76
N GLY A 118 -16.27 -13.16 -0.87
CA GLY A 118 -16.03 -12.76 0.50
C GLY A 118 -15.09 -13.75 1.22
N GLY A 119 -14.21 -13.23 2.09
CA GLY A 119 -13.32 -14.07 2.89
C GLY A 119 -12.10 -14.60 2.11
N THR A 120 -11.80 -14.03 0.95
CA THR A 120 -10.57 -14.30 0.17
C THR A 120 -9.52 -13.21 0.38
N CYS A 121 -8.25 -13.53 0.14
CA CYS A 121 -7.16 -12.56 0.19
C CYS A 121 -7.39 -11.42 -0.82
N GLU A 122 -7.69 -11.78 -2.06
CA GLU A 122 -7.95 -10.87 -3.18
C GLU A 122 -9.06 -9.88 -2.82
N ARG A 123 -10.11 -10.37 -2.16
CA ARG A 123 -11.20 -9.52 -1.68
C ARG A 123 -10.71 -8.56 -0.60
N ALA A 124 -10.00 -9.05 0.40
CA ALA A 124 -9.50 -8.21 1.49
C ALA A 124 -8.58 -7.09 0.98
N LEU A 125 -7.64 -7.40 0.08
CA LEU A 125 -6.73 -6.42 -0.52
C LEU A 125 -7.49 -5.37 -1.33
N CYS A 126 -8.43 -5.80 -2.18
CA CYS A 126 -9.26 -4.88 -2.95
C CYS A 126 -10.05 -3.92 -2.06
N GLU A 127 -10.65 -4.42 -0.97
CA GLU A 127 -11.41 -3.60 -0.04
C GLU A 127 -10.50 -2.60 0.69
N CYS A 128 -9.26 -3.00 1.03
CA CYS A 128 -8.25 -2.08 1.57
C CYS A 128 -7.94 -0.93 0.60
N ASP A 129 -7.71 -1.22 -0.69
CA ASP A 129 -7.40 -0.20 -1.69
C ASP A 129 -8.60 0.73 -1.97
N ALA A 130 -9.80 0.17 -2.07
CA ALA A 130 -11.02 0.94 -2.28
C ALA A 130 -11.29 1.89 -1.10
N ALA A 131 -11.17 1.40 0.13
CA ALA A 131 -11.33 2.21 1.34
C ALA A 131 -10.24 3.27 1.45
N PHE A 132 -9.00 2.94 1.10
CA PHE A 132 -7.89 3.88 1.11
C PHE A 132 -8.14 5.05 0.16
N ALA A 133 -8.50 4.78 -1.10
CA ALA A 133 -8.78 5.83 -2.08
C ALA A 133 -9.96 6.73 -1.66
N MET A 134 -11.04 6.12 -1.16
CA MET A 134 -12.21 6.84 -0.67
C MET A 134 -11.87 7.74 0.53
N ASN A 135 -11.10 7.24 1.50
CA ASN A 135 -10.73 8.02 2.68
C ASN A 135 -9.69 9.10 2.33
N HIS A 136 -8.74 8.80 1.46
CA HIS A 136 -7.67 9.71 1.08
C HIS A 136 -8.22 10.94 0.35
N VAL A 137 -9.20 10.79 -0.55
CA VAL A 137 -9.81 11.97 -1.22
C VAL A 137 -10.48 12.90 -0.21
N GLY A 138 -11.02 12.37 0.90
CA GLY A 138 -11.66 13.16 1.95
C GLY A 138 -10.71 14.03 2.77
N VAL A 139 -9.40 13.72 2.78
CA VAL A 139 -8.38 14.45 3.56
C VAL A 139 -7.21 14.95 2.71
N LYS A 140 -7.29 14.85 1.38
CA LYS A 140 -6.20 15.20 0.44
C LYS A 140 -5.68 16.63 0.60
N ASP A 141 -6.55 17.55 1.03
CA ASP A 141 -6.25 18.98 1.15
C ASP A 141 -5.56 19.34 2.49
N VAL A 142 -5.40 18.37 3.40
CA VAL A 142 -4.59 18.51 4.63
C VAL A 142 -3.10 18.61 4.31
N TYR A 143 -2.69 18.17 3.12
CA TYR A 143 -1.33 18.16 2.66
C TYR A 143 -0.56 19.46 2.97
N ASN A 144 0.61 19.31 3.59
CA ASN A 144 1.57 20.39 3.81
C ASN A 144 2.99 20.00 3.33
N ASN A 145 3.59 20.81 2.45
CA ASN A 145 4.97 20.60 1.98
C ASN A 145 5.99 20.41 3.12
N ASP A 146 5.76 20.98 4.30
CA ASP A 146 6.66 20.87 5.45
C ASP A 146 6.92 19.43 5.88
N TYR A 147 5.98 18.51 5.62
CA TYR A 147 6.09 17.09 5.97
C TYR A 147 6.40 16.19 4.77
N HIS A 148 6.81 16.79 3.65
CA HIS A 148 7.20 16.06 2.45
C HIS A 148 8.71 15.79 2.44
N MET A 149 9.11 14.54 2.22
CA MET A 149 10.52 14.10 2.29
C MET A 149 11.47 14.92 1.42
N PHE A 150 11.01 15.34 0.23
CA PHE A 150 11.85 16.04 -0.75
C PHE A 150 11.51 17.52 -0.93
N TRP A 151 10.34 17.96 -0.48
CA TRP A 151 9.84 19.33 -0.75
C TRP A 151 9.74 20.19 0.51
N SER A 152 9.99 19.59 1.68
CA SER A 152 10.07 20.34 2.93
C SER A 152 11.22 21.34 2.88
N THR A 153 10.93 22.56 3.36
CA THR A 153 11.91 23.64 3.51
C THR A 153 12.16 23.96 4.99
N THR A 154 11.52 23.24 5.91
CA THR A 154 11.58 23.48 7.36
C THR A 154 12.67 22.67 8.06
N GLY A 155 13.38 21.81 7.33
CA GLY A 155 14.37 20.90 7.89
C GLY A 155 13.77 19.64 8.52
N TRP A 156 12.48 19.37 8.27
CA TRP A 156 11.83 18.14 8.72
C TRP A 156 12.56 16.90 8.20
N ASN A 157 12.76 15.92 9.08
CA ASN A 157 13.43 14.67 8.75
C ASN A 157 12.66 13.49 9.35
N MET A 158 12.17 12.64 8.44
CA MET A 158 11.39 11.45 8.77
C MET A 158 12.11 10.51 9.76
N ASP A 159 13.41 10.33 9.64
CA ASP A 159 14.15 9.36 10.48
C ASP A 159 14.26 9.82 11.95
N THR A 160 14.19 11.13 12.20
CA THR A 160 14.28 11.71 13.54
C THR A 160 12.93 12.12 14.11
N GLU A 161 11.95 12.46 13.26
CA GLU A 161 10.65 12.99 13.68
C GLU A 161 9.56 11.91 13.75
N CYS A 162 9.66 10.84 12.95
CA CYS A 162 8.70 9.72 12.97
C CYS A 162 8.99 8.72 14.09
N VAL A 163 9.02 9.20 15.32
CA VAL A 163 9.33 8.40 16.51
C VAL A 163 8.11 7.60 16.97
N SER A 164 8.35 6.36 17.38
CA SER A 164 7.38 5.61 18.16
C SER A 164 7.22 6.30 19.51
N SER A 165 6.03 6.78 19.81
CA SER A 165 5.71 7.19 21.17
C SER A 165 5.76 5.96 22.08
N SER A 166 6.28 6.13 23.30
CA SER A 166 6.09 5.19 24.40
C SER A 166 4.63 5.26 24.85
N GLY A 167 3.74 4.75 23.98
CA GLY A 167 2.31 4.67 24.25
C GLY A 167 2.00 3.65 25.35
N GLY A 168 0.84 3.82 25.98
CA GLY A 168 0.31 2.86 26.95
C GLY A 168 0.12 1.45 26.38
N ALA A 169 -0.38 0.53 27.21
CA ALA A 169 -0.56 -0.86 26.81
C ALA A 169 -1.41 -0.98 25.52
N VAL A 170 -0.90 -1.75 24.55
CA VAL A 170 -1.55 -2.04 23.28
C VAL A 170 -1.73 -3.54 23.10
N ASP A 171 -2.95 -3.97 22.73
CA ASP A 171 -3.23 -5.29 22.17
C ASP A 171 -3.92 -5.09 20.81
N PRO A 172 -3.15 -4.93 19.73
CA PRO A 172 -3.71 -4.65 18.42
C PRO A 172 -4.43 -5.89 17.86
N LYS A 173 -5.70 -5.71 17.47
CA LYS A 173 -6.51 -6.72 16.78
C LYS A 173 -7.10 -6.16 15.50
N CYS A 174 -7.36 -7.05 14.55
CA CYS A 174 -7.99 -6.73 13.28
C CYS A 174 -9.52 -6.88 13.37
N CYS A 175 -10.24 -5.96 12.75
CA CYS A 175 -11.69 -6.01 12.61
C CYS A 175 -12.09 -5.85 11.14
N SER A 176 -12.85 -6.82 10.61
CA SER A 176 -13.44 -6.78 9.28
C SER A 176 -14.59 -7.77 9.17
N THR A 177 -15.42 -7.59 8.15
CA THR A 177 -16.27 -8.65 7.60
C THR A 177 -15.55 -9.35 6.44
N ASP A 178 -16.21 -10.32 5.82
CA ASP A 178 -15.69 -10.99 4.62
C ASP A 178 -15.70 -10.08 3.38
N THR A 179 -16.39 -8.94 3.44
CA THR A 179 -16.56 -8.01 2.31
C THR A 179 -16.29 -6.56 2.71
N SER A 180 -15.44 -6.32 3.70
CA SER A 180 -15.07 -4.96 4.11
C SER A 180 -13.57 -4.84 4.30
N ALA A 181 -13.07 -3.60 4.20
CA ALA A 181 -11.72 -3.27 4.60
C ALA A 181 -11.51 -3.60 6.08
N ALA A 182 -10.30 -4.03 6.42
CA ALA A 182 -9.90 -4.26 7.79
C ALA A 182 -9.46 -2.96 8.48
N SER A 183 -9.70 -2.89 9.79
CA SER A 183 -9.20 -1.83 10.67
C SER A 183 -8.52 -2.45 11.88
N ILE A 184 -7.39 -1.87 12.32
CA ILE A 184 -6.74 -2.25 13.57
C ILE A 184 -7.35 -1.46 14.73
N PHE A 185 -7.57 -2.12 15.87
CA PHE A 185 -8.01 -1.50 17.11
C PHE A 185 -7.25 -2.05 18.32
N ASN A 186 -7.25 -1.30 19.43
CA ASN A 186 -6.69 -1.75 20.70
C ASN A 186 -7.75 -2.50 21.52
N ALA A 187 -7.60 -3.82 21.66
CA ALA A 187 -8.53 -4.71 22.32
C ALA A 187 -8.72 -4.43 23.82
N TYR A 188 -7.82 -3.66 24.45
CA TYR A 188 -8.03 -3.19 25.82
C TYR A 188 -9.16 -2.16 25.97
N THR A 189 -9.57 -1.50 24.88
CA THR A 189 -10.52 -0.37 24.93
C THR A 189 -11.67 -0.47 23.94
N LYS A 190 -11.53 -1.32 22.92
CA LYS A 190 -12.47 -1.45 21.82
C LYS A 190 -12.73 -2.92 21.49
N GLU A 191 -13.82 -3.18 20.79
CA GLU A 191 -14.22 -4.49 20.27
C GLU A 191 -14.63 -4.40 18.80
N CYS A 192 -14.63 -5.54 18.11
CA CYS A 192 -15.09 -5.67 16.73
C CYS A 192 -16.53 -6.19 16.70
N CYS A 193 -17.45 -5.40 16.14
CA CYS A 193 -18.84 -5.81 15.99
C CYS A 193 -19.05 -6.72 14.79
N ALA A 194 -20.16 -7.48 14.79
CA ALA A 194 -20.48 -8.44 13.71
C ALA A 194 -20.58 -7.80 12.31
N ASN A 195 -20.84 -6.50 12.23
CA ASN A 195 -20.86 -5.74 10.98
C ASN A 195 -19.48 -5.20 10.55
N GLY A 196 -18.40 -5.59 11.22
CA GLY A 196 -17.03 -5.13 10.95
C GLY A 196 -16.71 -3.72 11.43
N THR A 197 -17.58 -3.10 12.23
CA THR A 197 -17.28 -1.81 12.86
C THR A 197 -16.56 -1.97 14.20
N VAL A 198 -15.63 -1.05 14.48
CA VAL A 198 -14.92 -1.00 15.77
C VAL A 198 -15.66 -0.05 16.70
N LYS A 199 -15.99 -0.49 17.91
CA LYS A 199 -16.67 0.30 18.94
C LYS A 199 -15.99 0.16 20.31
N PRO A 200 -16.26 1.05 21.29
CA PRO A 200 -15.87 0.80 22.67
C PRO A 200 -16.45 -0.52 23.18
N ILE A 201 -15.76 -1.18 24.11
CA ILE A 201 -16.20 -2.47 24.68
C ILE A 201 -17.62 -2.35 25.26
N GLY A 202 -18.50 -3.27 24.88
CA GLY A 202 -19.91 -3.35 25.28
C GLY A 202 -20.85 -2.45 24.49
N GLN A 203 -20.46 -1.97 23.29
CA GLN A 203 -21.28 -1.03 22.49
C GLN A 203 -21.63 -1.54 21.08
N CYS A 204 -21.26 -2.78 20.75
CA CYS A 204 -21.99 -3.50 19.71
C CYS A 204 -23.46 -3.67 20.12
#